data_AF-A0A9D3MNI7-F1
#
_entry.id   AF-A0A9D3MNI7-F1
#
_cell.length_a   1.000
_cell.length_b   1.000
_cell.length_c   1.000
_cell.angle_alpha   90.00
_cell.angle_beta   90.00
_cell.angle_gamma   90.00
#
_symmetry.space_group_name_H-M   'P 1'
#
loop_
_entity.id
_entity.type
_entity.pdbx_description
1 polymer ?
#
loop_
_entity_poly.entity_id
_entity_poly.type
_entity_poly.pdbx_seq_one_letter_code
_entity_poly.pdbx_strand_id
1 'polypeptide(L)'
;MLNLLRHPSVHFFPPTIIQLRKPLIEKRRRERINCSLEQLKGIMVDAYNLDQSKLEKADVLEITVQHMEGLQRGQGPAGPGCSLGLESHQRYSRGYIQCMHEVHNLLLNCPSMDKTLGARLLNHLLKSLPHISAKTAYFFLSYPY
;
A
#
# COMPACT_ATOMS: atom_id res chain seq x y z
N MET A 1 -10.07 80.94 -3.08
CA MET A 1 -9.21 80.29 -2.09
C MET A 1 -9.46 78.78 -2.13
N LEU A 2 -8.44 78.04 -2.56
CA LEU A 2 -8.43 76.58 -2.73
C LEU A 2 -8.47 75.88 -1.37
N ASN A 3 -9.52 75.11 -1.08
CA ASN A 3 -9.46 74.09 -0.03
C ASN A 3 -9.04 72.77 -0.68
N LEU A 4 -7.78 72.40 -0.46
CA LEU A 4 -7.15 71.18 -0.94
C LEU A 4 -7.84 69.92 -0.37
N LEU A 5 -7.84 68.88 -1.22
CA LEU A 5 -8.25 67.51 -0.94
C LEU A 5 -7.74 66.98 0.41
N ARG A 6 -8.69 66.58 1.26
CA ARG A 6 -8.46 65.62 2.34
C ARG A 6 -8.42 64.22 1.72
N HIS A 7 -7.24 63.74 1.35
CA HIS A 7 -7.03 62.32 1.04
C HIS A 7 -7.19 61.50 2.34
N PRO A 8 -8.11 60.53 2.44
CA PRO A 8 -8.03 59.53 3.48
C PRO A 8 -6.90 58.56 3.12
N SER A 9 -5.88 58.53 3.96
CA SER A 9 -4.80 57.56 3.91
C SER A 9 -5.38 56.15 3.89
N VAL A 10 -5.23 55.45 2.76
CA VAL A 10 -5.49 54.02 2.66
C VAL A 10 -4.44 53.35 3.54
N HIS A 11 -4.83 52.99 4.75
CA HIS A 11 -3.99 52.25 5.68
C HIS A 11 -3.80 50.85 5.11
N PHE A 12 -2.82 50.69 4.22
CA PHE A 12 -2.37 49.40 3.71
C PHE A 12 -1.70 48.67 4.87
N PHE A 13 -2.51 47.97 5.66
CA PHE A 13 -1.99 47.07 6.69
C PHE A 13 -1.15 46.00 5.99
N PRO A 14 0.16 45.89 6.28
CA PRO A 14 0.98 44.85 5.68
C PRO A 14 0.42 43.49 6.10
N PRO A 15 0.20 42.55 5.16
CA PRO A 15 -0.29 41.23 5.51
C PRO A 15 0.69 40.60 6.50
N THR A 16 0.17 40.16 7.65
CA THR A 16 0.97 39.49 8.67
C THR A 16 1.67 38.27 8.06
N ILE A 17 2.90 37.96 8.49
CA ILE A 17 3.69 36.82 7.96
C ILE A 17 2.91 35.49 7.99
N ILE A 18 1.94 35.35 8.91
CA ILE A 18 1.02 34.20 8.98
C ILE A 18 0.05 34.16 7.78
N GLN A 19 -0.48 35.31 7.34
CA GLN A 19 -1.32 35.45 6.15
C GLN A 19 -0.55 35.17 4.84
N LEU A 20 0.76 35.41 4.81
CA LEU A 20 1.63 35.13 3.66
C LEU A 20 2.17 33.69 3.64
N ARG A 21 2.38 33.07 4.81
CA ARG A 21 2.83 31.67 4.91
C ARG A 21 1.70 30.67 4.68
N LYS A 22 0.49 30.96 5.14
CA LYS A 22 -0.71 30.12 4.89
C LYS A 22 -0.96 29.79 3.41
N PRO A 23 -0.93 30.74 2.45
CA PRO A 23 -1.13 30.43 1.03
C PRO A 23 0.02 29.63 0.43
N LEU A 24 1.26 29.79 0.93
CA LEU A 24 2.41 28.98 0.49
C LEU A 24 2.32 27.52 0.98
N ILE A 25 1.92 27.32 2.24
CA ILE A 25 1.71 25.98 2.81
C ILE A 25 0.56 25.28 2.08
N GLU A 26 -0.54 25.99 1.83
CA GLU A 26 -1.68 25.46 1.11
C GLU A 26 -1.33 25.13 -0.35
N LYS A 27 -0.52 25.96 -1.02
CA LYS A 27 0.01 25.66 -2.36
C LYS A 27 0.81 24.36 -2.38
N ARG A 28 1.75 24.20 -1.45
CA ARG A 28 2.54 22.95 -1.32
C ARG A 28 1.65 21.75 -1.01
N ARG A 29 0.62 21.92 -0.18
CA ARG A 29 -0.37 20.85 0.10
C ARG A 29 -1.11 20.44 -1.18
N ARG A 30 -1.59 21.41 -1.96
CA ARG A 30 -2.29 21.17 -3.24
C ARG A 30 -1.40 20.51 -4.28
N GLU A 31 -0.14 20.92 -4.39
CA GLU A 31 0.86 20.28 -5.26
C GLU A 31 1.06 18.81 -4.88
N ARG A 32 1.24 18.52 -3.58
CA ARG A 32 1.35 17.14 -3.09
C ARG A 32 0.12 16.31 -3.44
N ILE A 33 -1.08 16.83 -3.19
CA ILE A 33 -2.34 16.13 -3.51
C ILE A 33 -2.45 15.86 -5.01
N ASN A 34 -2.16 16.84 -5.85
CA ASN A 34 -2.22 16.67 -7.30
C ASN A 34 -1.17 15.67 -7.81
N CYS A 35 0.04 15.69 -7.26
CA CYS A 35 1.08 14.72 -7.61
C CYS A 35 0.67 13.30 -7.22
N SER A 36 0.05 13.12 -6.05
CA SER A 36 -0.50 11.82 -5.65
C SER A 36 -1.66 11.38 -6.54
N LEU A 37 -2.56 12.29 -6.92
CA LEU A 37 -3.67 11.97 -7.83
C LEU A 37 -3.20 11.57 -9.23
N GLU A 38 -2.17 12.23 -9.76
CA GLU A 38 -1.61 11.86 -11.08
C GLU A 38 -0.95 10.47 -11.03
N GLN A 39 -0.24 10.16 -9.94
CA GLN A 39 0.31 8.82 -9.72
C GLN A 39 -0.80 7.76 -9.63
N LEU A 40 -1.85 8.02 -8.84
CA LEU A 40 -3.01 7.13 -8.77
C LEU A 40 -3.64 6.91 -10.15
N LYS A 41 -3.83 7.99 -10.92
CA LYS A 41 -4.38 7.94 -12.27
C LYS A 41 -3.56 7.04 -13.18
N GLY A 42 -2.23 7.18 -13.18
CA GLY A 42 -1.33 6.31 -13.95
C GLY A 42 -1.44 4.83 -13.56
N ILE A 43 -1.46 4.54 -12.25
CA ILE A 43 -1.61 3.16 -11.74
C ILE A 43 -2.94 2.56 -12.19
N MET A 44 -4.04 3.31 -12.10
CA MET A 44 -5.37 2.81 -12.50
C MET A 44 -5.50 2.64 -14.02
N VAL A 45 -4.93 3.56 -14.81
CA VAL A 45 -4.87 3.43 -16.27
C VAL A 45 -4.14 2.15 -16.68
N ASP A 46 -2.99 1.87 -16.09
CA ASP A 46 -2.20 0.67 -16.37
C ASP A 46 -2.92 -0.61 -15.91
N ALA A 47 -3.44 -0.61 -14.68
CA ALA A 47 -4.08 -1.78 -14.10
C ALA A 47 -5.37 -2.22 -14.81
N TYR A 48 -6.13 -1.27 -15.37
CA TYR A 48 -7.45 -1.50 -15.96
C TYR A 48 -7.51 -1.20 -17.47
N ASN A 49 -6.39 -0.84 -18.11
CA ASN A 49 -6.32 -0.40 -19.51
C ASN A 49 -7.31 0.74 -19.85
N LEU A 50 -7.39 1.73 -18.96
CA LEU A 50 -8.34 2.84 -19.10
C LEU A 50 -7.77 3.97 -19.97
N ASP A 51 -8.65 4.74 -20.58
CA ASP A 51 -8.28 5.92 -21.36
C ASP A 51 -7.99 7.11 -20.42
N GLN A 52 -6.72 7.50 -20.31
CA GLN A 52 -6.26 8.58 -19.43
C GLN A 52 -7.00 9.91 -19.70
N SER A 53 -7.43 10.16 -20.94
CA SER A 53 -8.07 11.41 -21.33
C SER A 53 -9.48 11.60 -20.74
N LYS A 54 -10.13 10.49 -20.34
CA LYS A 54 -11.52 10.47 -19.86
C LYS A 54 -11.66 10.37 -18.35
N LEU A 55 -10.55 10.18 -17.64
CA LEU A 55 -10.53 9.99 -16.19
C LEU A 55 -10.46 11.34 -15.47
N GLU A 56 -11.58 11.77 -14.90
CA GLU A 56 -11.66 12.93 -14.04
C GLU A 56 -11.15 12.61 -12.63
N LYS A 57 -10.95 13.64 -11.80
CA LYS A 57 -10.43 13.46 -10.44
C LYS A 57 -11.38 12.64 -9.55
N ALA A 58 -12.69 12.72 -9.79
CA ALA A 58 -13.69 11.93 -9.08
C ALA A 58 -13.60 10.46 -9.46
N ASP A 59 -13.50 10.15 -10.75
CA ASP A 59 -13.35 8.77 -11.26
C ASP A 59 -12.08 8.11 -10.72
N VAL A 60 -10.95 8.83 -10.73
CA VAL A 60 -9.69 8.32 -10.17
C VAL A 60 -9.86 7.91 -8.71
N LEU A 61 -10.56 8.71 -7.90
CA LEU A 61 -10.82 8.37 -6.51
C LEU A 61 -11.78 7.20 -6.37
N GLU A 62 -12.87 7.17 -7.13
CA GLU A 62 -13.88 6.11 -7.09
C GLU A 62 -13.27 4.74 -7.48
N ILE A 63 -12.58 4.67 -8.62
CA ILE A 63 -11.94 3.45 -9.13
C ILE A 63 -10.87 2.98 -8.13
N THR A 64 -10.11 3.90 -7.53
CA THR A 64 -9.11 3.52 -6.52
C THR A 64 -9.76 2.94 -5.27
N VAL A 65 -10.87 3.50 -4.80
CA VAL A 65 -11.60 2.97 -3.64
C VAL A 65 -12.13 1.56 -3.96
N GLN A 66 -12.77 1.38 -5.12
CA GLN A 66 -13.24 0.06 -5.55
C GLN A 66 -12.10 -0.95 -5.68
N HIS A 67 -10.94 -0.54 -6.19
CA HIS A 67 -9.73 -1.37 -6.25
C HIS A 67 -9.29 -1.82 -4.84
N MET A 68 -9.23 -0.90 -3.89
CA MET A 68 -8.85 -1.19 -2.50
C MET A 68 -9.87 -2.06 -1.77
N GLU A 69 -11.17 -1.91 -2.04
CA GLU A 69 -12.22 -2.78 -1.51
C GLU A 69 -12.12 -4.19 -2.07
N GLY A 70 -11.89 -4.32 -3.39
CA GLY A 70 -11.67 -5.62 -4.03
C GLY A 70 -10.44 -6.34 -3.45
N LEU A 71 -9.37 -5.59 -3.20
CA LEU A 71 -8.16 -6.11 -2.56
C LEU A 71 -8.45 -6.66 -1.14
N GLN A 72 -9.22 -5.94 -0.34
CA GLN A 72 -9.59 -6.35 1.01
C GLN A 72 -10.52 -7.57 1.04
N ARG A 73 -11.43 -7.68 0.07
CA ARG A 73 -12.40 -8.79 -0.02
C ARG A 73 -11.80 -10.05 -0.66
N GLY A 74 -10.55 -10.02 -1.13
CA GLY A 74 -9.95 -11.12 -1.90
C GLY A 74 -10.63 -11.36 -3.25
N GLN A 75 -11.45 -10.39 -3.69
CA GLN A 75 -12.22 -10.38 -4.93
C GLN A 75 -11.78 -9.15 -5.72
N GLY A 76 -10.50 -9.09 -6.08
CA GLY A 76 -10.00 -8.01 -6.92
C GLY A 76 -10.60 -8.12 -8.33
N PRO A 77 -10.97 -7.01 -8.98
CA PRO A 77 -11.26 -7.04 -10.41
C PRO A 77 -9.98 -7.48 -11.12
N ALA A 78 -10.13 -8.46 -12.00
CA ALA A 78 -9.06 -9.12 -12.75
C ALA A 78 -8.36 -8.13 -13.71
N GLY A 79 -7.51 -7.27 -13.17
CA GLY A 79 -6.49 -6.55 -13.91
C GLY A 79 -5.21 -7.40 -13.96
N PRO A 80 -4.62 -7.65 -15.15
CA PRO A 80 -3.48 -8.56 -15.31
C PRO A 80 -2.17 -8.08 -14.66
N GLY A 81 -2.08 -6.86 -14.11
CA GLY A 81 -0.86 -6.32 -13.51
C GLY A 81 -0.71 -6.54 -11.99
N CYS A 82 -1.71 -6.13 -11.19
CA CYS A 82 -1.61 -6.16 -9.72
C CYS A 82 -2.04 -7.48 -9.08
N SER A 83 -2.95 -8.21 -9.73
CA SER A 83 -3.36 -9.56 -9.30
C SER A 83 -2.15 -10.48 -9.28
N LEU A 84 -1.21 -10.33 -10.22
CA LEU A 84 0.02 -11.12 -10.27
C LEU A 84 0.88 -10.96 -9.02
N GLY A 85 0.99 -9.78 -8.41
CA GLY A 85 1.82 -9.58 -7.22
C GLY A 85 1.27 -10.31 -5.99
N LEU A 86 -0.04 -10.24 -5.78
CA LEU A 86 -0.73 -10.89 -4.67
C LEU A 86 -0.85 -12.39 -4.88
N GLU A 87 -1.20 -12.81 -6.10
CA GLU A 87 -1.18 -14.20 -6.53
C GLU A 87 0.22 -14.80 -6.41
N SER A 88 1.27 -14.08 -6.82
CA SER A 88 2.66 -14.54 -6.69
C SER A 88 3.07 -14.61 -5.23
N HIS A 89 2.67 -13.65 -4.40
CA HIS A 89 2.91 -13.69 -2.97
C HIS A 89 2.18 -14.87 -2.30
N GLN A 90 0.94 -15.15 -2.68
CA GLN A 90 0.16 -16.29 -2.17
C GLN A 90 0.73 -17.63 -2.65
N ARG A 91 1.13 -17.76 -3.92
CA ARG A 91 1.79 -18.96 -4.45
C ARG A 91 3.14 -19.19 -3.80
N TYR A 92 3.96 -18.15 -3.62
CA TYR A 92 5.22 -18.22 -2.89
C TYR A 92 5.00 -18.65 -1.44
N SER A 93 4.05 -18.02 -0.76
CA SER A 93 3.64 -18.36 0.62
C SER A 93 3.25 -19.84 0.75
N ARG A 94 2.43 -20.34 -0.18
CA ARG A 94 2.02 -21.75 -0.22
C ARG A 94 3.21 -22.69 -0.48
N GLY A 95 4.08 -22.35 -1.43
CA GLY A 95 5.28 -23.14 -1.73
C GLY A 95 6.27 -23.17 -0.57
N TYR A 96 6.41 -22.05 0.15
CA TYR A 96 7.25 -21.97 1.35
C TYR A 96 6.74 -22.88 2.46
N ILE A 97 5.44 -22.88 2.72
CA ILE A 97 4.82 -23.77 3.72
C ILE A 97 5.03 -25.25 3.33
N GLN A 98 4.81 -25.58 2.06
CA GLN A 98 5.02 -26.95 1.57
C GLN A 98 6.48 -27.40 1.74
N CYS A 99 7.44 -26.53 1.43
CA CYS A 99 8.86 -26.79 1.66
C CYS A 99 9.16 -27.01 3.15
N MET A 100 8.60 -26.17 4.03
CA MET A 100 8.71 -26.34 5.49
C MET A 100 8.20 -27.69 5.97
N HIS A 101 7.06 -28.17 5.45
CA HIS A 101 6.54 -29.50 5.78
C HIS A 101 7.48 -30.61 5.32
N GLU A 102 8.03 -30.52 4.12
CA GLU A 102 8.98 -31.51 3.62
C GLU A 102 10.25 -31.56 4.48
N VAL A 103 10.76 -30.39 4.86
CA VAL A 103 11.91 -30.27 5.79
C VAL A 103 11.57 -30.91 7.14
N HIS A 104 10.38 -30.63 7.69
CA HIS A 104 9.93 -31.25 8.94
C HIS A 104 9.86 -32.78 8.84
N ASN A 105 9.27 -33.32 7.77
CA ASN A 105 9.19 -34.76 7.54
C ASN A 105 10.57 -35.40 7.37
N LEU A 106 11.48 -34.75 6.65
CA LEU A 106 12.84 -35.21 6.47
C LEU A 106 13.60 -35.24 7.81
N LEU A 107 13.41 -34.23 8.67
CA LEU A 107 14.01 -34.21 10.01
C LEU A 107 13.48 -35.34 10.91
N LEU A 108 12.19 -35.69 10.81
CA LEU A 108 11.59 -36.80 11.59
C LEU A 108 12.05 -38.18 11.11
N ASN A 109 12.20 -38.35 9.80
CA ASN A 109 12.57 -39.63 9.18
C ASN A 109 14.08 -39.85 9.11
N CYS A 110 14.91 -38.91 9.61
CA CYS A 110 16.36 -39.03 9.61
C CYS A 110 16.87 -39.48 10.99
N PRO A 111 17.27 -40.77 11.14
CA PRO A 111 17.61 -41.35 12.45
C PRO A 111 18.89 -40.79 13.09
N SER A 112 19.74 -40.09 12.33
CA SER A 112 21.01 -39.49 12.79
C SER A 112 20.95 -37.97 13.02
N MET A 113 19.77 -37.36 12.89
CA MET A 113 19.60 -35.91 13.00
C MET A 113 19.54 -35.46 14.46
N ASP A 114 20.32 -34.42 14.80
CA ASP A 114 20.24 -33.79 16.12
C ASP A 114 18.90 -33.04 16.28
N LYS A 115 18.11 -33.45 17.27
CA LYS A 115 16.76 -32.90 17.53
C LYS A 115 16.80 -31.41 17.89
N THR A 116 17.86 -30.95 18.52
CA THR A 116 18.04 -29.56 18.93
C THR A 116 18.32 -28.67 17.73
N LEU A 117 19.18 -29.13 16.82
CA LEU A 117 19.45 -28.48 15.54
C LEU A 117 18.21 -28.43 14.66
N GLY A 118 17.46 -29.53 14.56
CA GLY A 118 16.19 -29.59 13.83
C GLY A 118 15.17 -28.57 14.35
N ALA A 119 14.98 -28.48 15.67
CA ALA A 119 14.09 -27.50 16.27
C ALA A 119 14.53 -26.05 16.00
N ARG A 120 15.85 -25.77 16.04
CA ARG A 120 16.40 -24.44 15.72
C ARG A 120 16.17 -24.06 14.26
N LEU A 121 16.35 -25.01 13.34
CA LEU A 121 16.10 -24.81 11.90
C LEU A 121 14.62 -24.51 11.64
N LEU A 122 13.70 -25.31 12.18
CA LEU A 122 12.26 -25.10 12.03
C LEU A 122 11.83 -23.74 12.62
N ASN A 123 12.37 -23.36 13.78
CA ASN A 123 12.09 -22.06 14.38
C ASN A 123 12.61 -20.89 13.53
N HIS A 124 13.77 -21.06 12.88
CA HIS A 124 14.31 -20.08 11.96
C HIS A 124 13.46 -19.94 10.69
N LEU A 125 13.01 -21.06 10.11
CA LEU A 125 12.12 -21.06 8.94
C LEU A 125 10.76 -20.43 9.27
N LEU A 126 10.21 -20.70 10.46
CA LEU A 126 8.97 -20.07 10.92
C LEU A 126 9.09 -18.54 11.07
N LYS A 127 10.23 -18.06 11.60
CA LYS A 127 10.53 -16.62 11.70
C LYS A 127 10.76 -15.95 10.34
N SER A 128 11.18 -16.72 9.36
CA SER A 128 11.48 -16.26 8.00
C SER A 128 10.27 -16.36 7.08
N LEU A 129 9.12 -16.81 7.60
CA LEU A 129 7.89 -16.90 6.84
C LEU A 129 7.49 -15.49 6.37
N PRO A 130 7.23 -15.28 5.06
CA PRO A 130 6.62 -14.03 4.59
C PRO A 130 5.35 -13.81 5.39
N HIS A 131 5.01 -12.56 5.70
CA HIS A 131 3.96 -12.16 6.65
C HIS A 131 2.54 -12.58 6.19
N ILE A 132 2.31 -13.89 6.15
CA ILE A 132 1.03 -14.56 6.01
C ILE A 132 0.36 -14.36 7.36
N SER A 133 -0.88 -13.88 7.37
CA SER A 133 -1.70 -13.76 8.57
C SER A 133 -1.45 -14.97 9.47
N ALA A 134 -0.90 -14.74 10.67
CA ALA A 134 -0.39 -15.79 11.55
C ALA A 134 -1.40 -16.95 11.75
N LYS A 135 -2.70 -16.63 11.61
CA LYS A 135 -3.83 -17.57 11.61
C LYS A 135 -3.68 -18.75 10.63
N THR A 136 -3.13 -18.54 9.43
CA THR A 136 -2.93 -19.60 8.44
C THR A 136 -1.78 -20.52 8.81
N ALA A 137 -0.68 -19.98 9.35
CA ALA A 137 0.46 -20.78 9.81
C ALA A 137 0.07 -21.71 10.98
N TYR A 138 -0.74 -21.22 11.92
CA TYR A 138 -1.24 -22.06 13.03
C TYR A 138 -2.19 -23.16 12.56
N PHE A 139 -3.06 -22.90 11.57
CA PHE A 139 -3.99 -23.91 11.05
C PHE A 139 -3.26 -25.12 10.44
N PHE A 140 -2.15 -24.89 9.72
CA PHE A 140 -1.37 -25.97 9.10
C PHE A 140 -0.40 -26.69 10.05
N LEU A 141 0.08 -26.01 11.10
CA LEU A 141 0.92 -26.65 12.13
C LEU A 141 0.11 -27.47 13.16
N SER A 142 -1.20 -27.24 13.29
CA SER A 142 -2.07 -27.93 14.26
C SER A 142 -2.77 -29.18 13.73
N TYR A 143 -2.85 -29.40 12.41
CA TYR A 143 -3.47 -30.59 11.84
C TYR A 143 -2.43 -31.48 11.15
N PRO A 144 -1.96 -32.54 11.82
CA PRO A 144 -1.26 -33.62 11.13
C PRO A 144 -2.30 -34.36 10.29
N TYR A 145 -2.05 -34.50 8.99
CA TYR A 145 -2.71 -35.51 8.17
C TYR A 145 -1.88 -36.79 8.23
#